data_AF-A0AA95SME6-F1
#
_entry.id   AF-A0AA95SME6-F1
#
_cell.length_a   1.000
_cell.length_b   1.000
_cell.length_c   1.000
_cell.angle_alpha   90.00
_cell.angle_beta   90.00
_cell.angle_gamma   90.00
#
_symmetry.space_group_name_H-M   'P 1'
#
loop_
_entity.id
_entity.type
_entity.pdbx_description
1 polymer ?
#
loop_
_entity_poly.entity_id
_entity_poly.type
_entity_poly.pdbx_seq_one_letter_code
_entity_poly.pdbx_strand_id
1 'polypeptide(L)'
;MKQMSRLWAIGLSLLLAVSGARAGEPHNTTDGEIAMLPEYCADKNWSGRKESSPERRAHWAKLLGPSWEGLHHYCWGLVSAWRAKMKPSSQEKSFMLDEAVADYDYAIRNSTADFVLLPELWYRMGEAQLARGRVAAGIDALNHSIKAKNDYWPAYLLIATSYEKLRLYNDAIAALNSGLEVDAGQKDLMRELERLKSARSRAGTGAEKPDSRTPKK
;
A
#
# COMPACT_ATOMS: atom_id res chain seq x y z
N MET A 1 32.24 -45.51 44.07
CA MET A 1 32.89 -44.45 43.28
C MET A 1 32.07 -44.21 42.02
N LYS A 2 31.70 -42.95 41.76
CA LYS A 2 30.60 -42.52 40.87
C LYS A 2 30.89 -42.79 39.37
N GLN A 3 29.95 -43.41 38.67
CA GLN A 3 29.85 -43.34 37.21
C GLN A 3 29.09 -42.07 36.82
N MET A 4 29.75 -41.20 36.04
CA MET A 4 29.13 -40.10 35.31
C MET A 4 29.71 -40.11 33.89
N SER A 5 29.04 -40.77 32.95
CA SER A 5 29.30 -40.56 31.52
C SER A 5 28.24 -39.60 30.98
N ARG A 6 28.70 -38.43 30.58
CA ARG A 6 27.94 -37.28 30.10
C ARG A 6 27.30 -37.58 28.74
N LEU A 7 25.98 -37.48 28.64
CA LEU A 7 25.28 -37.41 27.34
C LEU A 7 25.54 -36.01 26.75
N TRP A 8 26.30 -35.95 25.65
CA TRP A 8 26.37 -34.76 24.82
C TRP A 8 25.16 -34.74 23.89
N ALA A 9 24.13 -33.98 24.25
CA ALA A 9 23.08 -33.61 23.32
C ALA A 9 23.62 -32.50 22.41
N ILE A 10 24.01 -32.86 21.18
CA ILE A 10 24.30 -31.90 20.12
C ILE A 10 22.94 -31.38 19.63
N GLY A 11 22.53 -30.22 20.14
CA GLY A 11 21.38 -29.49 19.62
C GLY A 11 21.71 -28.92 18.25
N LEU A 12 21.18 -29.53 17.19
CA LEU A 12 21.26 -29.00 15.84
C LEU A 12 20.24 -27.85 15.72
N SER A 13 20.67 -26.63 16.01
CA SER A 13 19.86 -25.42 15.77
C SER A 13 19.73 -25.19 14.26
N LEU A 14 18.60 -25.60 13.70
CA LEU A 14 18.19 -25.22 12.34
C LEU A 14 17.94 -23.69 12.32
N LEU A 15 18.92 -22.92 11.87
CA LEU A 15 18.71 -21.55 11.44
C LEU A 15 17.89 -21.57 10.15
N LEU A 16 16.57 -21.49 10.28
CA LEU A 16 15.70 -21.16 9.15
C LEU A 16 16.06 -19.75 8.69
N ALA A 17 16.86 -19.65 7.63
CA ALA A 17 17.06 -18.40 6.93
C ALA A 17 15.70 -17.96 6.37
N VAL A 18 15.08 -16.96 7.02
CA VAL A 18 13.92 -16.30 6.47
C VAL A 18 14.42 -15.50 5.27
N SER A 19 14.29 -16.08 4.08
CA SER A 19 14.51 -15.39 2.81
C SER A 19 13.40 -14.36 2.61
N GLY A 20 13.51 -13.23 3.30
CA GLY A 20 12.65 -12.07 3.05
C GLY A 20 12.90 -11.54 1.63
N ALA A 21 11.83 -11.11 0.96
CA ALA A 21 11.97 -10.37 -0.29
C ALA A 21 12.90 -9.17 -0.09
N ARG A 22 13.80 -8.96 -1.04
CA ARG A 22 14.72 -7.82 -1.05
C ARG A 22 14.23 -6.83 -2.09
N ALA A 23 14.39 -5.54 -1.79
CA ALA A 23 14.19 -4.46 -2.75
C ALA A 23 15.10 -4.71 -3.97
N GLY A 24 14.56 -4.55 -5.18
CA GLY A 24 15.28 -4.88 -6.40
C GLY A 24 14.46 -4.65 -7.67
N GLU A 25 15.17 -4.42 -8.77
CA GLU A 25 14.52 -4.16 -10.06
C GLU A 25 13.68 -5.37 -10.52
N PRO A 26 12.39 -5.17 -10.88
CA PRO A 26 11.55 -6.24 -11.40
C PRO A 26 12.12 -6.76 -12.73
N HIS A 27 12.23 -8.08 -12.83
CA HIS A 27 12.77 -8.72 -14.02
C HIS A 27 11.96 -8.38 -15.28
N ASN A 28 12.66 -8.26 -16.41
CA ASN A 28 12.08 -8.05 -17.75
C ASN A 28 11.10 -6.86 -17.82
N THR A 29 11.40 -5.74 -17.14
CA THR A 29 10.57 -4.54 -17.23
C THR A 29 10.61 -3.96 -18.65
N THR A 30 9.44 -3.75 -19.27
CA THR A 30 9.34 -3.30 -20.67
C THR A 30 9.12 -1.79 -20.84
N ASP A 31 9.33 -1.29 -22.06
CA ASP A 31 9.01 0.07 -22.51
C ASP A 31 7.55 0.44 -22.30
N GLY A 32 6.63 -0.49 -22.52
CA GLY A 32 5.23 -0.28 -22.23
C GLY A 32 4.95 -0.07 -20.75
N GLU A 33 5.61 -0.83 -19.87
CA GLU A 33 5.39 -0.72 -18.41
C GLU A 33 5.91 0.62 -17.89
N ILE A 34 7.11 1.02 -18.31
CA ILE A 34 7.72 2.29 -17.90
C ILE A 34 6.91 3.48 -18.41
N ALA A 35 6.32 3.39 -19.62
CA ALA A 35 5.46 4.44 -20.16
C ALA A 35 4.14 4.64 -19.38
N MET A 36 3.73 3.67 -18.55
CA MET A 36 2.54 3.78 -17.70
C MET A 36 2.84 4.38 -16.32
N LEU A 37 4.12 4.62 -16.00
CA LEU A 37 4.56 5.22 -14.73
C LEU A 37 4.52 6.76 -14.82
N PRO A 38 4.58 7.46 -13.67
CA PRO A 38 4.85 8.89 -13.66
C PRO A 38 6.10 9.24 -14.47
N GLU A 39 6.10 10.39 -15.15
CA GLU A 39 7.14 10.76 -16.13
C GLU A 39 8.57 10.63 -15.59
N TYR A 40 8.77 11.01 -14.32
CA TYR A 40 10.08 10.94 -13.67
C TYR A 40 10.64 9.51 -13.53
N CYS A 41 9.81 8.48 -13.63
CA CYS A 41 10.25 7.08 -13.61
C CYS A 41 10.93 6.68 -14.93
N ALA A 42 10.60 7.32 -16.05
CA ALA A 42 11.26 7.05 -17.33
C ALA A 42 12.74 7.50 -17.32
N ASP A 43 13.10 8.47 -16.47
CA ASP A 43 14.47 8.97 -16.33
C ASP A 43 15.28 8.26 -15.24
N LYS A 44 14.75 7.17 -14.69
CA LYS A 44 15.49 6.29 -13.78
C LYS A 44 16.34 5.28 -14.50
N ASN A 45 17.33 4.76 -13.78
CA ASN A 45 18.18 3.70 -14.29
C ASN A 45 17.36 2.40 -14.29
N TRP A 46 17.10 1.90 -15.49
CA TRP A 46 16.49 0.60 -15.76
C TRP A 46 17.52 -0.27 -16.47
N SER A 47 17.65 -1.52 -16.04
CA SER A 47 18.59 -2.46 -16.63
C SER A 47 18.31 -2.63 -18.12
N GLY A 48 19.38 -2.55 -18.93
CA GLY A 48 19.29 -2.68 -20.39
C GLY A 48 18.83 -1.42 -21.12
N ARG A 49 18.61 -0.29 -20.43
CA ARG A 49 18.34 1.01 -21.06
C ARG A 49 19.52 1.93 -21.08
N LYS A 50 19.51 2.81 -22.07
CA LYS A 50 20.38 3.99 -22.07
C LYS A 50 19.97 4.90 -20.92
N GLU A 51 20.95 5.36 -20.16
CA GLU A 51 20.73 6.34 -19.10
C GLU A 51 20.07 7.62 -19.64
N SER A 52 19.26 8.25 -18.79
CA SER A 52 18.67 9.57 -19.06
C SER A 52 19.75 10.63 -19.18
N SER A 53 19.48 11.66 -19.97
CA SER A 53 20.46 12.73 -20.19
C SER A 53 20.75 13.49 -18.89
N PRO A 54 21.96 14.06 -18.74
CA PRO A 54 22.29 14.87 -17.57
C PRO A 54 21.28 16.00 -17.31
N GLU A 55 20.73 16.59 -18.37
CA GLU A 55 19.74 17.67 -18.30
C GLU A 55 18.41 17.18 -17.72
N ARG A 56 17.91 16.00 -18.16
CA ARG A 56 16.69 15.38 -17.62
C ARG A 56 16.88 14.99 -16.15
N ARG A 57 18.03 14.42 -15.80
CA ARG A 57 18.37 14.08 -14.40
C ARG A 57 18.42 15.32 -13.51
N ALA A 58 19.08 16.38 -13.98
CA ALA A 58 19.17 17.65 -13.26
C ALA A 58 17.80 18.32 -13.09
N HIS A 59 16.93 18.21 -14.10
CA HIS A 59 15.55 18.69 -14.02
C HIS A 59 14.80 18.04 -12.84
N TRP A 60 14.82 16.71 -12.74
CA TRP A 60 14.14 16.01 -11.65
C TRP A 60 14.80 16.22 -10.30
N ALA A 61 16.13 16.23 -10.22
CA ALA A 61 16.85 16.53 -8.99
C ALA A 61 16.47 17.91 -8.42
N LYS A 62 16.23 18.91 -9.29
CA LYS A 62 15.75 20.24 -8.88
C LYS A 62 14.33 20.21 -8.30
N LEU A 63 13.43 19.39 -8.84
CA LEU A 63 12.03 19.32 -8.42
C LEU A 63 11.81 18.41 -7.21
N LEU A 64 12.56 17.31 -7.14
CA LEU A 64 12.36 16.21 -6.19
C LEU A 64 13.41 16.19 -5.08
N GLY A 65 14.44 17.04 -5.18
CA GLY A 65 15.48 17.17 -4.17
C GLY A 65 16.37 15.93 -4.04
N PRO A 66 17.09 15.78 -2.92
CA PRO A 66 18.07 14.71 -2.73
C PRO A 66 17.45 13.30 -2.74
N SER A 67 16.17 13.18 -2.35
CA SER A 67 15.40 11.93 -2.41
C SER A 67 15.22 11.40 -3.83
N TRP A 68 15.53 12.21 -4.86
CA TRP A 68 15.57 11.79 -6.26
C TRP A 68 16.41 10.53 -6.44
N GLU A 69 17.62 10.43 -5.89
CA GLU A 69 18.55 9.34 -6.23
C GLU A 69 17.97 7.94 -5.93
N GLY A 70 17.32 7.78 -4.77
CA GLY A 70 16.69 6.52 -4.36
C GLY A 70 15.32 6.23 -4.99
N LEU A 71 14.77 7.16 -5.77
CA LEU A 71 13.39 7.06 -6.28
C LEU A 71 13.20 5.94 -7.31
N HIS A 72 14.27 5.33 -7.84
CA HIS A 72 14.13 4.16 -8.70
C HIS A 72 13.45 2.99 -7.97
N HIS A 73 13.68 2.82 -6.66
CA HIS A 73 12.95 1.83 -5.86
C HIS A 73 11.44 2.09 -5.86
N TYR A 74 11.01 3.33 -5.70
CA TYR A 74 9.57 3.64 -5.84
C TYR A 74 9.03 3.21 -7.21
N CYS A 75 9.75 3.52 -8.30
CA CYS A 75 9.34 3.15 -9.65
C CYS A 75 9.32 1.63 -9.88
N TRP A 76 10.27 0.89 -9.30
CA TRP A 76 10.30 -0.57 -9.27
C TRP A 76 9.09 -1.14 -8.53
N GLY A 77 8.79 -0.60 -7.34
CA GLY A 77 7.63 -0.99 -6.56
C GLY A 77 6.31 -0.75 -7.30
N LEU A 78 6.20 0.34 -8.07
CA LEU A 78 5.02 0.60 -8.92
C LEU A 78 4.83 -0.50 -9.98
N VAL A 79 5.91 -0.94 -10.64
CA VAL A 79 5.85 -2.02 -11.64
C VAL A 79 5.39 -3.32 -10.98
N SER A 80 5.99 -3.73 -9.87
CA SER A 80 5.58 -4.96 -9.17
C SER A 80 4.14 -4.88 -8.66
N ALA A 81 3.72 -3.74 -8.09
CA ALA A 81 2.35 -3.54 -7.65
C ALA A 81 1.34 -3.57 -8.82
N TRP A 82 1.72 -3.05 -9.98
CA TRP A 82 0.87 -3.10 -11.18
C TRP A 82 0.75 -4.52 -11.73
N ARG A 83 1.86 -5.27 -11.83
CA ARG A 83 1.85 -6.69 -12.23
C ARG A 83 0.97 -7.53 -11.29
N ALA A 84 1.02 -7.26 -9.99
CA ALA A 84 0.17 -7.93 -8.98
C ALA A 84 -1.34 -7.68 -9.18
N LYS A 85 -1.73 -6.59 -9.87
CA LYS A 85 -3.12 -6.23 -10.20
C LYS A 85 -3.62 -6.81 -11.52
N MET A 86 -2.76 -7.46 -12.31
CA MET A 86 -3.16 -8.12 -13.56
C MET A 86 -3.91 -9.43 -13.29
N LYS A 87 -3.47 -10.54 -13.91
CA LYS A 87 -3.98 -11.89 -13.63
C LYS A 87 -2.85 -12.88 -13.32
N PRO A 88 -1.95 -12.58 -12.37
CA PRO A 88 -0.95 -13.54 -11.93
C PRO A 88 -1.60 -14.71 -11.18
N SER A 89 -0.86 -15.80 -10.99
CA SER A 89 -1.18 -16.79 -9.97
C SER A 89 -1.12 -16.16 -8.57
N SER A 90 -1.73 -16.83 -7.58
CA SER A 90 -1.68 -16.37 -6.18
C SER A 90 -0.26 -16.26 -5.64
N GLN A 91 0.64 -17.17 -6.04
CA GLN A 91 2.04 -17.16 -5.61
C GLN A 91 2.81 -15.98 -6.21
N GLU A 92 2.68 -15.77 -7.52
CA GLU A 92 3.28 -14.62 -8.22
C GLU A 92 2.75 -13.30 -7.65
N LYS A 93 1.44 -13.21 -7.39
CA LYS A 93 0.85 -12.04 -6.74
C LYS A 93 1.49 -11.77 -5.38
N SER A 94 1.64 -12.79 -4.54
CA SER A 94 2.27 -12.63 -3.22
C SER A 94 3.71 -12.13 -3.36
N PHE A 95 4.48 -12.75 -4.26
CA PHE A 95 5.86 -12.37 -4.53
C PHE A 95 5.97 -10.91 -5.00
N MET A 96 5.18 -10.50 -5.99
CA MET A 96 5.18 -9.12 -6.52
C MET A 96 4.76 -8.10 -5.46
N LEU A 97 3.82 -8.43 -4.58
CA LEU A 97 3.44 -7.55 -3.48
C LEU A 97 4.54 -7.46 -2.41
N ASP A 98 5.27 -8.54 -2.17
CA ASP A 98 6.42 -8.53 -1.27
C ASP A 98 7.57 -7.68 -1.82
N GLU A 99 7.86 -7.76 -3.12
CA GLU A 99 8.81 -6.88 -3.81
C GLU A 99 8.39 -5.41 -3.71
N ALA A 100 7.13 -5.10 -4.06
CA ALA A 100 6.62 -3.73 -4.01
C ALA A 100 6.75 -3.13 -2.61
N VAL A 101 6.41 -3.88 -1.56
CA VAL A 101 6.59 -3.45 -0.17
C VAL A 101 8.06 -3.21 0.15
N ALA A 102 8.97 -4.11 -0.25
CA ALA A 102 10.39 -3.96 0.04
C ALA A 102 10.98 -2.70 -0.63
N ASP A 103 10.58 -2.42 -1.87
CA ASP A 103 11.02 -1.26 -2.62
C ASP A 103 10.43 0.06 -2.09
N TYR A 104 9.14 0.09 -1.74
CA TYR A 104 8.55 1.27 -1.10
C TYR A 104 9.20 1.55 0.25
N ASP A 105 9.44 0.53 1.07
CA ASP A 105 10.13 0.67 2.35
C ASP A 105 11.55 1.23 2.18
N TYR A 106 12.29 0.76 1.17
CA TYR A 106 13.59 1.33 0.83
C TYR A 106 13.48 2.81 0.46
N ALA A 107 12.58 3.16 -0.45
CA ALA A 107 12.39 4.54 -0.90
C ALA A 107 12.00 5.47 0.26
N ILE A 108 11.11 5.02 1.15
CA ILE A 108 10.71 5.75 2.36
C ILE A 108 11.91 5.97 3.29
N ARG A 109 12.64 4.90 3.65
CA ARG A 109 13.77 4.98 4.59
C ARG A 109 14.94 5.84 4.09
N ASN A 110 15.07 6.00 2.77
CA ASN A 110 16.12 6.78 2.14
C ASN A 110 15.63 8.14 1.61
N SER A 111 14.39 8.52 1.93
CA SER A 111 13.86 9.84 1.59
C SER A 111 14.00 10.82 2.76
N THR A 112 14.10 12.10 2.42
CA THR A 112 14.00 13.19 3.38
C THR A 112 12.55 13.36 3.86
N ALA A 113 12.37 13.87 5.09
CA ALA A 113 11.03 14.04 5.67
C ALA A 113 10.16 15.05 4.91
N ASP A 114 10.77 15.98 4.17
CA ASP A 114 10.14 16.98 3.33
C ASP A 114 9.96 16.51 1.87
N PHE A 115 10.22 15.24 1.58
CA PHE A 115 10.12 14.72 0.22
C PHE A 115 8.69 14.81 -0.32
N VAL A 116 8.52 15.48 -1.45
CA VAL A 116 7.20 15.79 -2.02
C VAL A 116 6.35 14.56 -2.37
N LEU A 117 6.98 13.41 -2.63
CA LEU A 117 6.28 12.14 -2.91
C LEU A 117 6.13 11.25 -1.67
N LEU A 118 6.56 11.69 -0.48
CA LEU A 118 6.43 10.91 0.75
C LEU A 118 4.96 10.50 1.06
N PRO A 119 3.93 11.35 0.87
CA PRO A 119 2.54 10.94 1.04
C PRO A 119 2.13 9.83 0.06
N GLU A 120 2.55 9.94 -1.21
CA GLU A 120 2.30 8.94 -2.26
C GLU A 120 2.99 7.60 -1.92
N LEU A 121 4.25 7.64 -1.49
CA LEU A 121 5.02 6.46 -1.09
C LEU A 121 4.32 5.68 0.03
N TRP A 122 3.91 6.38 1.08
CA TRP A 122 3.16 5.78 2.18
C TRP A 122 1.78 5.28 1.75
N TYR A 123 1.11 5.99 0.83
CA TYR A 123 -0.15 5.54 0.25
C TYR A 123 0.01 4.23 -0.54
N ARG A 124 1.04 4.11 -1.39
CA ARG A 124 1.34 2.89 -2.14
C ARG A 124 1.75 1.73 -1.24
N MET A 125 2.51 2.01 -0.18
CA MET A 125 2.78 1.04 0.88
C MET A 125 1.47 0.52 1.50
N GLY A 126 0.55 1.43 1.82
CA GLY A 126 -0.78 1.09 2.34
C GLY A 126 -1.58 0.20 1.40
N GLU A 127 -1.68 0.57 0.11
CA GLU A 127 -2.33 -0.25 -0.92
C GLU A 127 -1.72 -1.67 -1.00
N ALA A 128 -0.39 -1.77 -1.02
CA ALA A 128 0.30 -3.06 -1.14
C ALA A 128 0.06 -3.94 0.09
N GLN A 129 0.14 -3.38 1.31
CA GLN A 129 -0.12 -4.13 2.54
C GLN A 129 -1.58 -4.59 2.64
N LEU A 130 -2.54 -3.75 2.23
CA LEU A 130 -3.95 -4.15 2.14
C LEU A 130 -4.14 -5.28 1.13
N ALA A 131 -3.47 -5.23 -0.02
CA ALA A 131 -3.51 -6.29 -1.02
C ALA A 131 -2.89 -7.62 -0.54
N ARG A 132 -1.95 -7.56 0.42
CA ARG A 132 -1.39 -8.72 1.15
C ARG A 132 -2.29 -9.22 2.29
N GLY A 133 -3.45 -8.59 2.50
CA GLY A 133 -4.35 -8.90 3.63
C GLY A 133 -3.84 -8.39 4.98
N ARG A 134 -2.77 -7.58 5.01
CA ARG A 134 -2.19 -7.01 6.23
C ARG A 134 -2.88 -5.71 6.58
N VAL A 135 -4.15 -5.78 6.98
CA VAL A 135 -5.01 -4.60 7.18
C VAL A 135 -4.40 -3.59 8.15
N ALA A 136 -3.96 -4.02 9.34
CA ALA A 136 -3.40 -3.10 10.33
C ALA A 136 -2.17 -2.34 9.79
N ALA A 137 -1.25 -3.03 9.11
CA ALA A 137 -0.08 -2.41 8.50
C ALA A 137 -0.46 -1.47 7.35
N GLY A 138 -1.49 -1.81 6.57
CA GLY A 138 -2.01 -0.95 5.52
C GLY A 138 -2.60 0.35 6.04
N ILE A 139 -3.44 0.28 7.09
CA ILE A 139 -4.01 1.47 7.73
C ILE A 139 -2.91 2.31 8.39
N ASP A 140 -1.93 1.69 9.04
CA ASP A 140 -0.80 2.41 9.63
C ASP A 140 0.01 3.18 8.58
N ALA A 141 0.33 2.56 7.44
CA ALA A 141 0.98 3.23 6.33
C ALA A 141 0.14 4.39 5.76
N LEU A 142 -1.19 4.23 5.66
CA LEU A 142 -2.06 5.32 5.21
C LEU A 142 -2.12 6.48 6.20
N ASN A 143 -2.05 6.21 7.51
CA ASN A 143 -1.91 7.25 8.52
C ASN A 143 -0.56 8.00 8.41
N HIS A 144 0.52 7.30 8.04
CA HIS A 144 1.80 7.96 7.73
C HIS A 144 1.69 8.85 6.47
N SER A 145 0.91 8.45 5.47
CA SER A 145 0.61 9.28 4.28
C SER A 145 -0.08 10.59 4.69
N ILE A 146 -1.13 10.49 5.52
CA ILE A 146 -1.85 11.65 6.08
C ILE A 146 -0.92 12.53 6.92
N LYS A 147 -0.03 11.92 7.72
CA LYS A 147 0.94 12.67 8.54
C LYS A 147 1.95 13.44 7.67
N ALA A 148 2.36 12.87 6.54
CA ALA A 148 3.27 13.54 5.60
C ALA A 148 2.58 14.71 4.88
N LYS A 149 1.28 14.57 4.56
CA LYS A 149 0.46 15.64 3.97
C LYS A 149 -1.01 15.43 4.35
N ASN A 150 -1.54 16.30 5.22
CA ASN A 150 -2.85 16.10 5.84
C ASN A 150 -4.04 16.22 4.87
N ASP A 151 -3.87 16.95 3.76
CA ASP A 151 -4.84 17.13 2.68
C ASP A 151 -4.65 16.09 1.54
N TYR A 152 -3.82 15.06 1.73
CA TYR A 152 -3.67 13.96 0.78
C TYR A 152 -4.89 13.02 0.86
N TRP A 153 -5.98 13.46 0.23
CA TRP A 153 -7.31 12.82 0.28
C TRP A 153 -7.36 11.33 -0.13
N PRO A 154 -6.51 10.78 -1.04
CA PRO A 154 -6.60 9.37 -1.41
C PRO A 154 -6.41 8.42 -0.22
N ALA A 155 -5.61 8.83 0.79
CA ALA A 155 -5.39 8.01 1.98
C ALA A 155 -6.67 7.84 2.81
N TYR A 156 -7.43 8.91 3.05
CA TYR A 156 -8.71 8.84 3.77
C TYR A 156 -9.73 7.97 3.02
N LEU A 157 -9.81 8.11 1.70
CA LEU A 157 -10.72 7.31 0.89
C LEU A 157 -10.38 5.82 0.96
N LEU A 158 -9.09 5.47 0.92
CA LEU A 158 -8.65 4.08 0.98
C LEU A 158 -8.83 3.48 2.38
N ILE A 159 -8.62 4.26 3.45
CA ILE A 159 -8.97 3.86 4.83
C ILE A 159 -10.47 3.56 4.91
N ALA A 160 -11.32 4.48 4.42
CA ALA A 160 -12.76 4.32 4.45
C ALA A 160 -13.23 3.08 3.67
N THR A 161 -12.71 2.89 2.45
CA THR A 161 -12.98 1.71 1.62
C THR A 161 -12.55 0.42 2.33
N SER A 162 -11.43 0.46 3.06
CA SER A 162 -10.93 -0.70 3.81
C SER A 162 -11.85 -1.05 4.98
N TYR A 163 -12.30 -0.05 5.75
CA TYR A 163 -13.28 -0.26 6.81
C TYR A 163 -14.63 -0.73 6.29
N GLU A 164 -15.10 -0.22 5.14
CA GLU A 164 -16.34 -0.70 4.52
C GLU A 164 -16.24 -2.19 4.14
N LYS A 165 -15.13 -2.62 3.55
CA LYS A 165 -14.91 -4.05 3.23
C LYS A 165 -14.96 -4.95 4.47
N LEU A 166 -14.60 -4.41 5.63
CA LEU A 166 -14.71 -5.07 6.94
C LEU A 166 -16.09 -4.90 7.60
N ARG A 167 -17.04 -4.24 6.93
CA ARG A 167 -18.38 -3.88 7.45
C ARG A 167 -18.34 -2.95 8.67
N LEU A 168 -17.24 -2.24 8.86
CA LEU A 168 -17.04 -1.22 9.89
C LEU A 168 -17.51 0.15 9.39
N TYR A 169 -18.81 0.27 9.14
CA TYR A 169 -19.38 1.44 8.44
C TYR A 169 -19.22 2.77 9.22
N ASN A 170 -19.24 2.73 10.55
CA ASN A 170 -19.04 3.93 11.36
C ASN A 170 -17.59 4.44 11.22
N ASP A 171 -16.60 3.54 11.22
CA ASP A 171 -15.19 3.89 11.05
C ASP A 171 -14.92 4.38 9.62
N ALA A 172 -15.57 3.78 8.62
CA ALA A 172 -15.50 4.26 7.25
C ALA A 172 -16.02 5.70 7.12
N ILE A 173 -17.18 6.00 7.72
CA ILE A 173 -17.75 7.37 7.74
C ILE A 173 -16.84 8.33 8.51
N ALA A 174 -16.27 7.90 9.65
CA ALA A 174 -15.36 8.72 10.43
C ALA A 174 -14.11 9.12 9.63
N ALA A 175 -13.50 8.17 8.92
CA ALA A 175 -12.34 8.44 8.06
C ALA A 175 -12.65 9.46 6.95
N LEU A 176 -13.84 9.37 6.31
CA LEU A 176 -14.26 10.34 5.30
C LEU A 176 -14.49 11.73 5.90
N ASN A 177 -15.14 11.80 7.06
CA ASN A 177 -15.35 13.08 7.76
C ASN A 177 -14.02 13.72 8.15
N SER A 178 -13.05 12.97 8.67
CA SER A 178 -11.73 13.52 9.01
C SER A 178 -11.02 14.12 7.79
N GLY A 179 -11.13 13.50 6.61
CA GLY A 179 -10.59 14.10 5.38
C GLY A 179 -11.33 15.39 4.98
N LEU A 180 -12.66 15.43 5.15
CA LEU A 180 -13.49 16.59 4.86
C LEU A 180 -13.35 17.74 5.88
N GLU A 181 -12.87 17.45 7.10
CA GLU A 181 -12.49 18.48 8.07
C GLU A 181 -11.23 19.25 7.60
N VAL A 182 -10.33 18.57 6.89
CA VAL A 182 -9.12 19.19 6.32
C VAL A 182 -9.43 19.88 4.99
N ASP A 183 -10.18 19.22 4.11
CA ASP A 183 -10.60 19.75 2.82
C ASP A 183 -12.07 19.44 2.54
N ALA A 184 -12.94 20.36 2.94
CA ALA A 184 -14.39 20.26 2.78
C ALA A 184 -14.85 20.22 1.31
N GLY A 185 -13.97 20.59 0.37
CA GLY A 185 -14.25 20.60 -1.07
C GLY A 185 -13.95 19.28 -1.78
N GLN A 186 -13.41 18.27 -1.10
CA GLN A 186 -13.02 17.01 -1.76
C GLN A 186 -14.21 16.17 -2.22
N LYS A 187 -14.51 16.28 -3.51
CA LYS A 187 -15.67 15.66 -4.17
C LYS A 187 -15.67 14.13 -4.04
N ASP A 188 -14.51 13.48 -4.06
CA ASP A 188 -14.41 12.03 -3.94
C ASP A 188 -14.80 11.54 -2.54
N LEU A 189 -14.39 12.27 -1.49
CA LEU A 189 -14.76 11.96 -0.11
C LEU A 189 -16.26 12.22 0.14
N MET A 190 -16.78 13.35 -0.37
CA MET A 190 -18.21 13.68 -0.27
C MET A 190 -19.09 12.61 -0.93
N ARG A 191 -18.75 12.23 -2.17
CA ARG A 191 -19.49 11.23 -2.95
C ARG A 191 -19.52 9.89 -2.25
N GLU A 192 -18.39 9.47 -1.69
CA GLU A 192 -18.32 8.21 -0.95
C GLU A 192 -19.11 8.25 0.36
N LEU A 193 -19.08 9.38 1.07
CA LEU A 193 -19.83 9.57 2.30
C LEU A 193 -21.35 9.49 2.06
N GLU A 194 -21.82 10.13 1.00
CA GLU A 194 -23.23 10.07 0.58
C GLU A 194 -23.65 8.65 0.20
N ARG A 195 -22.78 7.92 -0.53
CA ARG A 195 -23.01 6.51 -0.89
C ARG A 195 -23.17 5.64 0.35
N LEU A 196 -22.27 5.75 1.33
CA LEU A 196 -22.30 4.98 2.57
C LEU A 196 -23.54 5.31 3.42
N LYS A 197 -23.88 6.59 3.57
CA LYS A 197 -25.09 7.02 4.29
C LYS A 197 -26.37 6.46 3.65
N SER A 198 -26.44 6.49 2.32
CA SER A 198 -27.58 5.96 1.55
C SER A 198 -27.67 4.43 1.57
N ALA A 199 -26.55 3.73 1.64
CA ALA A 199 -26.54 2.27 1.82
C ALA A 199 -27.06 1.88 3.21
N ARG A 200 -26.65 2.61 4.25
CA ARG A 200 -27.07 2.37 5.64
C ARG A 200 -28.55 2.66 5.87
N SER A 201 -29.09 3.74 5.30
CA SER A 201 -30.52 4.04 5.42
C SER A 201 -31.39 2.93 4.83
N ARG A 202 -31.03 2.43 3.64
CA ARG A 202 -31.71 1.29 2.98
C ARG A 202 -31.63 0.00 3.79
N ALA A 203 -30.48 -0.28 4.41
CA ALA A 203 -30.32 -1.45 5.28
C ALA A 203 -31.17 -1.36 6.57
N GLY A 204 -31.35 -0.15 7.11
CA GLY A 204 -32.20 0.08 8.29
C GLY A 204 -33.71 0.00 8.00
N THR A 205 -34.14 0.31 6.78
CA THR A 205 -35.56 0.26 6.36
C THR A 205 -36.04 -1.13 5.92
N GLY A 206 -35.13 -2.07 5.65
CA GLY A 206 -35.44 -3.43 5.18
C GLY A 206 -35.64 -4.49 6.26
N ALA A 207 -35.55 -4.13 7.55
CA ALA A 207 -35.85 -5.01 8.66
C ALA A 207 -37.35 -5.00 8.98
N GLU A 208 -38.17 -5.51 8.07
CA GLU A 208 -39.59 -5.76 8.35
C GLU A 208 -39.67 -6.96 9.32
N LYS A 209 -40.27 -6.75 10.50
CA LYS A 209 -40.44 -7.80 11.52
C LYS A 209 -41.13 -9.03 10.88
N PRO A 210 -40.72 -10.27 11.22
CA PRO A 210 -41.46 -11.45 10.81
C PRO A 210 -42.89 -11.34 11.30
N ASP A 211 -43.83 -11.42 10.35
CA ASP A 211 -45.26 -11.43 10.59
C ASP A 211 -45.61 -12.56 11.58
N SER A 212 -46.01 -12.17 12.79
CA SER A 212 -46.48 -13.07 13.83
C SER A 212 -47.90 -13.54 13.52
N ARG A 213 -48.10 -14.23 12.39
CA ARG A 213 -49.32 -14.99 12.13
C ARG A 213 -49.17 -16.37 12.78
N THR A 214 -49.73 -16.49 13.99
CA THR A 214 -49.96 -17.75 14.69
C THR A 214 -50.73 -18.74 13.79
N PRO A 215 -50.33 -20.02 13.73
CA PRO A 215 -51.14 -21.02 13.04
C PRO A 215 -52.40 -21.28 13.86
N LYS A 216 -53.57 -21.11 13.21
CA LYS A 216 -54.84 -21.59 13.78
C LYS A 216 -54.78 -23.13 13.83
N LYS A 217 -55.12 -23.66 15.01
CA LYS A 217 -55.31 -25.08 15.28
C LYS A 217 -56.38 -25.70 14.40
#